data_AF-A0A5D2JKK2-F1
#
_entry.id   AF-A0A5D2JKK2-F1
#
_cell.length_a   1.000
_cell.length_b   1.000
_cell.length_c   1.000
_cell.angle_alpha   90.00
_cell.angle_beta   90.00
_cell.angle_gamma   90.00
#
_symmetry.space_group_name_H-M   'P 1'
#
loop_
_entity.id
_entity.type
_entity.pdbx_description
1 polymer ?
#
loop_
_entity_poly.entity_id
_entity_poly.type
_entity_poly.pdbx_seq_one_letter_code
_entity_poly.pdbx_strand_id
1 'polypeptide(L)'
;MASNFSFKALPVLALALNITCEQLDEDTCTYPVSSAGKHCVLEKHVKRSGEDEFTCRTSEIEDDKINNWIEIDKCVKACRLGRKSFGILSDSLLKSRFTEMLCSPQCYNSCPNVADLYFNLAAGESVFLPK
;
A
#
# COMPACT_ATOMS: atom_id res chain seq x y z
N MET A 1 -27.63 -34.14 16.46
CA MET A 1 -27.38 -32.89 17.24
C MET A 1 -26.85 -31.84 16.27
N ALA A 2 -27.71 -30.90 15.87
CA ALA A 2 -27.35 -29.83 14.94
C ALA A 2 -26.94 -28.59 15.75
N SER A 3 -25.65 -28.22 15.70
CA SER A 3 -25.16 -27.00 16.35
C SER A 3 -25.26 -25.84 15.36
N ASN A 4 -26.28 -25.00 15.52
CA ASN A 4 -26.42 -23.74 14.79
C ASN A 4 -25.45 -22.71 15.38
N PHE A 5 -24.29 -22.53 14.75
CA PHE A 5 -23.41 -21.39 15.03
C PHE A 5 -23.94 -20.15 14.31
N SER A 6 -24.75 -19.37 15.01
CA SER A 6 -25.17 -18.04 14.57
C SER A 6 -24.00 -17.07 14.71
N PHE A 7 -23.17 -16.94 13.66
CA PHE A 7 -22.22 -15.84 13.53
C PHE A 7 -23.01 -14.52 13.36
N LYS A 8 -23.24 -13.82 14.47
CA LYS A 8 -23.70 -12.42 14.41
C LYS A 8 -22.57 -11.60 13.83
N ALA A 9 -22.73 -11.17 12.57
CA ALA A 9 -21.88 -10.15 11.97
C ALA A 9 -21.96 -8.90 12.84
N LEU A 10 -20.86 -8.53 13.50
CA LEU A 10 -20.76 -7.22 14.12
C LEU A 10 -20.76 -6.16 13.01
N PRO A 11 -21.53 -5.07 13.15
CA PRO A 11 -21.40 -3.94 12.25
C PRO A 11 -20.01 -3.34 12.48
N VAL A 12 -19.12 -3.46 11.50
CA VAL A 12 -17.86 -2.72 11.49
C VAL A 12 -18.25 -1.25 11.33
N LEU A 13 -18.16 -0.50 12.42
CA LEU A 13 -18.29 0.95 12.40
C LEU A 13 -17.11 1.47 11.58
N ALA A 14 -17.33 1.79 10.31
CA ALA A 14 -16.36 2.49 9.48
C ALA A 14 -16.28 3.93 9.98
N LEU A 15 -15.61 4.13 11.12
CA LEU A 15 -15.14 5.45 11.51
C LEU A 15 -14.18 5.88 10.40
N ALA A 16 -14.50 6.96 9.71
CA ALA A 16 -13.51 7.69 8.92
C ALA A 16 -12.50 8.28 9.90
N LEU A 17 -11.62 7.41 10.40
CA LEU A 17 -10.45 7.79 11.18
C LEU A 17 -9.51 8.50 10.23
N ASN A 18 -9.06 9.69 10.63
CA ASN A 18 -7.99 10.38 9.93
C ASN A 18 -6.74 9.49 9.99
N ILE A 19 -6.27 9.05 8.83
CA ILE A 19 -5.08 8.22 8.71
C ILE A 19 -3.88 9.08 9.06
N THR A 20 -3.18 8.70 10.13
CA THR A 20 -1.83 9.17 10.43
C THR A 20 -0.90 7.97 10.29
N CYS A 21 0.22 8.16 9.59
CA CYS A 21 1.10 7.05 9.23
C CYS A 21 1.62 6.33 10.47
N GLU A 22 1.96 7.08 11.52
CA GLU A 22 2.54 6.58 12.77
C GLU A 22 1.56 5.71 13.59
N GLN A 23 0.27 5.72 13.25
CA GLN A 23 -0.76 4.88 13.88
C GLN A 23 -1.08 3.61 13.08
N LEU A 24 -0.54 3.46 11.87
CA LEU A 24 -0.76 2.27 11.06
C LEU A 24 0.11 1.12 11.54
N ASP A 25 -0.47 -0.08 11.50
CA ASP A 25 0.25 -1.32 11.72
C ASP A 25 1.12 -1.69 10.49
N GLU A 26 2.02 -2.66 10.69
CA GLU A 26 2.95 -3.14 9.65
C GLU A 26 2.23 -3.60 8.38
N ASP A 27 1.06 -4.22 8.51
CA ASP A 27 0.32 -4.80 7.38
C ASP A 27 -0.52 -3.75 6.61
N THR A 28 -0.72 -2.56 7.17
CA THR A 28 -1.47 -1.47 6.53
C THR A 28 -0.59 -0.29 6.11
N CYS A 29 0.65 -0.20 6.59
CA CYS A 29 1.59 0.88 6.29
C CYS A 29 2.06 0.94 4.82
N THR A 30 1.84 -0.11 4.03
CA THR A 30 2.32 -0.14 2.64
C THR A 30 1.29 0.41 1.65
N TYR A 31 1.66 1.50 0.98
CA TYR A 31 0.85 2.29 0.02
C TYR A 31 -0.35 3.13 0.53
N PRO A 32 -0.46 3.51 1.81
CA PRO A 32 -1.50 4.41 2.26
C PRO A 32 -1.10 5.88 2.04
N VAL A 33 -2.11 6.75 2.01
CA VAL A 33 -1.95 8.20 2.02
C VAL A 33 -2.66 8.74 3.26
N SER A 34 -1.93 9.49 4.07
CA SER A 34 -2.47 10.12 5.29
C SER A 34 -3.56 11.13 4.97
N SER A 35 -4.32 11.53 5.98
CA SER A 35 -5.30 12.61 5.84
C SER A 35 -4.68 13.95 5.43
N ALA A 36 -3.36 14.11 5.62
CA ALA A 36 -2.60 15.29 5.19
C ALA A 36 -2.12 15.18 3.72
N GLY A 37 -2.50 14.13 2.97
CA GLY A 37 -2.05 13.92 1.59
C GLY A 37 -0.61 13.41 1.47
N LYS A 38 0.02 12.99 2.58
CA LYS A 38 1.39 12.45 2.58
C LYS A 38 1.38 10.93 2.49
N HIS A 39 2.22 10.34 1.64
CA HIS A 39 2.39 8.88 1.59
C HIS A 39 3.05 8.36 2.87
N CYS A 40 2.68 7.17 3.31
CA CYS A 40 3.38 6.49 4.41
C CYS A 40 4.43 5.51 3.89
N VAL A 41 5.47 5.28 4.70
CA VAL A 41 6.55 4.33 4.42
C VAL A 41 6.77 3.42 5.62
N LEU A 42 6.86 2.11 5.35
CA LEU A 42 7.27 1.12 6.33
C LEU A 42 8.79 1.08 6.39
N GLU A 43 9.34 1.46 7.52
CA GLU A 43 10.77 1.39 7.80
C GLU A 43 11.10 0.19 8.68
N LYS A 44 12.29 -0.38 8.44
CA LYS A 44 12.85 -1.47 9.22
C LYS A 44 14.07 -0.97 9.99
N HIS A 45 14.11 -1.21 11.30
CA HIS A 45 15.23 -0.93 12.18
C HIS A 45 15.66 -2.20 12.89
N VAL A 46 16.95 -2.33 13.20
CA VAL A 46 17.45 -3.46 13.98
C VAL A 46 17.71 -2.97 15.41
N LYS A 47 17.03 -3.57 16.38
CA LYS A 47 17.23 -3.27 17.81
C LYS A 47 18.62 -3.68 18.24
N ARG A 48 19.09 -3.14 19.37
CA ARG A 48 20.34 -3.59 20.02
C ARG A 48 20.32 -5.08 20.39
N SER A 49 19.14 -5.68 20.55
CA SER A 49 18.96 -7.11 20.76
C SER A 49 19.20 -7.96 19.51
N GLY A 50 19.34 -7.35 18.33
CA GLY A 50 19.38 -8.04 17.04
C GLY A 50 18.01 -8.37 16.45
N GLU A 51 16.92 -7.99 17.13
CA GLU A 51 15.56 -8.17 16.65
C GLU A 51 15.15 -7.06 15.67
N ASP A 52 14.39 -7.44 14.64
CA ASP A 52 13.82 -6.50 13.68
C ASP A 52 12.65 -5.74 14.30
N GLU A 53 12.61 -4.42 14.09
CA GLU A 53 11.54 -3.52 14.46
C GLU A 53 11.00 -2.82 13.22
N PHE A 54 9.68 -2.72 13.12
CA PHE A 54 9.02 -2.08 12.01
C PHE A 54 8.27 -0.85 12.50
N THR A 55 8.48 0.27 11.83
CA THR A 55 7.79 1.53 12.16
C THR A 55 7.23 2.14 10.89
N CYS A 56 5.97 2.57 10.95
CA CYS A 56 5.35 3.32 9.88
C CYS A 56 5.60 4.81 10.07
N ARG A 57 6.04 5.50 9.02
CA ARG A 57 6.31 6.94 9.07
C ARG A 57 5.69 7.68 7.91
N THR A 58 5.40 8.95 8.14
CA THR A 58 5.04 9.89 7.07
C THR A 58 6.25 10.17 6.19
N SER A 59 6.12 9.96 4.87
CA SER A 59 7.15 10.33 3.89
C SER A 59 7.00 11.79 3.45
N GLU A 60 8.01 12.32 2.76
CA GLU A 60 7.96 13.69 2.22
C GLU A 60 7.11 13.81 0.94
N ILE A 61 6.77 12.67 0.31
CA ILE A 61 6.00 12.62 -0.94
C ILE A 61 4.54 13.02 -0.66
N GLU A 62 4.10 14.08 -1.32
CA GLU A 62 2.72 14.58 -1.31
C GLU A 62 1.95 14.05 -2.52
N ASP A 63 0.69 13.70 -2.30
CA ASP A 63 -0.29 13.40 -3.34
C ASP A 63 -1.38 14.48 -3.31
N ASP A 64 -1.49 15.22 -4.40
CA ASP A 64 -2.44 16.32 -4.54
C ASP A 64 -3.87 15.82 -4.83
N LYS A 65 -4.02 14.57 -5.25
CA LYS A 65 -5.27 14.00 -5.77
C LYS A 65 -5.96 13.11 -4.74
N ILE A 66 -5.18 12.39 -3.93
CA ILE A 66 -5.69 11.39 -2.98
C ILE A 66 -5.25 11.77 -1.57
N ASN A 67 -6.17 11.73 -0.61
CA ASN A 67 -5.86 11.80 0.81
C ASN A 67 -6.70 10.79 1.58
N ASN A 68 -6.27 10.45 2.79
CA ASN A 68 -6.96 9.55 3.68
C ASN A 68 -7.36 8.22 3.01
N TRP A 69 -6.38 7.57 2.38
CA TRP A 69 -6.59 6.39 1.53
C TRP A 69 -5.75 5.20 1.96
N ILE A 70 -6.37 4.02 1.99
CA ILE A 70 -5.70 2.73 2.15
C ILE A 70 -6.21 1.81 1.05
N GLU A 71 -5.30 1.31 0.23
CA GLU A 71 -5.65 0.30 -0.79
C GLU A 71 -6.20 -0.96 -0.14
N ILE A 72 -7.17 -1.62 -0.74
CA ILE A 72 -7.73 -2.89 -0.23
C ILE A 72 -6.87 -4.10 -0.64
N ASP A 73 -6.99 -5.23 0.04
CA ASP A 73 -6.16 -6.40 -0.28
C ASP A 73 -6.37 -6.94 -1.70
N LYS A 74 -7.58 -6.78 -2.25
CA LYS A 74 -7.87 -7.12 -3.64
C LYS A 74 -6.97 -6.32 -4.58
N CYS A 75 -6.74 -5.04 -4.27
CA CYS A 75 -5.84 -4.19 -5.02
C CYS A 75 -4.41 -4.75 -4.98
N VAL A 76 -3.85 -4.87 -3.78
CA VAL A 76 -2.45 -5.29 -3.59
C VAL A 76 -2.16 -6.62 -4.29
N LYS A 77 -3.11 -7.57 -4.24
CA LYS A 77 -3.01 -8.85 -4.95
C LYS A 77 -3.07 -8.68 -6.47
N ALA A 78 -3.94 -7.83 -7.00
CA ALA A 78 -4.08 -7.60 -8.44
C ALA A 78 -2.81 -7.00 -9.06
N CYS A 79 -2.10 -6.13 -8.34
CA CYS A 79 -0.83 -5.56 -8.80
C CYS A 79 0.41 -6.41 -8.45
N ARG A 80 0.21 -7.62 -7.89
CA ARG A 80 1.30 -8.50 -7.43
C ARG A 80 2.23 -7.83 -6.40
N LEU A 81 1.66 -7.01 -5.53
CA LEU A 81 2.37 -6.32 -4.45
C LEU A 81 2.23 -7.09 -3.13
N GLY A 82 3.07 -6.73 -2.17
CA GLY A 82 3.02 -7.24 -0.80
C GLY A 82 2.68 -6.12 0.18
N ARG A 83 2.04 -6.47 1.30
CA ARG A 83 1.80 -5.54 2.42
C ARG A 83 3.02 -5.30 3.31
N LYS A 84 4.07 -6.12 3.13
CA LYS A 84 5.33 -6.07 3.87
C LYS A 84 6.48 -5.73 2.93
N SER A 85 6.37 -4.62 2.21
CA SER A 85 7.46 -4.09 1.42
C SER A 85 8.03 -2.85 2.09
N PHE A 86 9.36 -2.82 2.21
CA PHE A 86 10.08 -1.69 2.76
C PHE A 86 10.34 -0.67 1.66
N GLY A 87 9.65 0.46 1.73
CA GLY A 87 9.68 1.47 0.67
C GLY A 87 9.22 0.95 -0.69
N ILE A 88 9.53 1.72 -1.73
CA ILE A 88 9.23 1.37 -3.12
C ILE A 88 10.54 0.92 -3.77
N LEU A 89 10.56 -0.32 -4.25
CA LEU A 89 11.73 -0.88 -4.94
C LEU A 89 11.62 -0.59 -6.43
N SER A 90 12.34 0.42 -6.91
CA SER A 90 12.31 0.80 -8.32
C SER A 90 12.87 -0.25 -9.26
N ASP A 91 13.84 -1.06 -8.80
CA ASP A 91 14.34 -2.25 -9.51
C ASP A 91 13.24 -3.26 -9.90
N SER A 92 12.07 -3.19 -9.26
CA SER A 92 10.90 -3.99 -9.64
C SER A 92 10.43 -3.67 -11.06
N LEU A 93 10.58 -2.42 -11.51
CA LEU A 93 10.21 -1.96 -12.86
C LEU A 93 11.06 -2.60 -13.96
N LEU A 94 12.25 -3.12 -13.63
CA LEU A 94 13.08 -3.87 -14.57
C LEU A 94 12.57 -5.30 -14.84
N LYS A 95 11.64 -5.79 -14.01
CA LYS A 95 11.09 -7.14 -14.13
C LYS A 95 9.85 -7.12 -15.00
N SER A 96 9.94 -7.67 -16.22
CA SER A 96 8.84 -7.73 -17.19
C SER A 96 7.53 -8.28 -16.61
N ARG A 97 7.62 -9.31 -15.77
CA ARG A 97 6.45 -9.93 -15.13
C ARG A 97 5.77 -9.01 -14.10
N PHE A 98 6.54 -8.12 -13.48
CA PHE A 98 6.00 -7.14 -12.55
C PHE A 98 5.29 -6.04 -13.32
N THR A 99 5.94 -5.46 -14.34
CA THR A 99 5.35 -4.40 -15.16
C THR A 99 4.11 -4.86 -15.92
N GLU A 100 4.08 -6.10 -16.42
CA GLU A 100 2.89 -6.69 -17.05
C GLU A 100 1.67 -6.73 -16.09
N MET A 101 1.90 -7.09 -14.82
CA MET A 101 0.83 -7.13 -13.81
C MET A 101 0.42 -5.73 -13.35
N LEU A 102 1.39 -4.83 -13.18
CA LEU A 102 1.16 -3.44 -12.83
C LEU A 102 0.33 -2.71 -13.90
N CYS A 103 0.63 -2.96 -15.17
CA CYS A 103 -0.09 -2.41 -16.32
C CYS A 103 -1.38 -3.19 -16.67
N SER A 104 -1.75 -4.21 -15.90
CA SER A 104 -2.96 -4.98 -16.16
C SER A 104 -4.22 -4.18 -15.82
N PRO A 105 -5.33 -4.36 -16.55
CA PRO A 105 -6.60 -3.71 -16.21
C PRO A 105 -7.09 -4.06 -14.81
N GLN A 106 -6.74 -5.23 -14.29
CA GLN A 106 -7.13 -5.67 -12.95
C GLN A 106 -6.44 -4.82 -11.87
N CYS A 107 -5.14 -4.55 -12.03
CA CYS A 107 -4.40 -3.67 -11.15
C CYS A 107 -4.92 -2.23 -11.27
N TYR A 108 -4.96 -1.67 -12.48
CA TYR A 108 -5.35 -0.28 -12.71
C TYR A 108 -6.73 0.07 -12.13
N ASN A 109 -7.72 -0.79 -12.35
CA ASN A 109 -9.09 -0.55 -11.88
C ASN A 109 -9.28 -0.82 -10.39
N SER A 110 -8.38 -1.57 -9.76
CA SER A 110 -8.47 -1.90 -8.33
C SER A 110 -7.63 -0.96 -7.46
N CYS A 111 -6.61 -0.29 -8.04
CA CYS A 111 -5.49 0.32 -7.33
C CYS A 111 -5.13 1.71 -7.84
N PRO A 112 -6.02 2.71 -7.68
CA PRO A 112 -5.76 4.04 -8.22
C PRO A 112 -4.48 4.68 -7.65
N ASN A 113 -4.21 4.54 -6.34
CA ASN A 113 -3.05 5.17 -5.70
C ASN A 113 -1.74 4.45 -6.09
N VAL A 114 -1.73 3.13 -5.99
CA VAL A 114 -0.55 2.31 -6.33
C VAL A 114 -0.17 2.48 -7.80
N ALA A 115 -1.15 2.50 -8.71
CA ALA A 115 -0.86 2.70 -10.12
C ALA A 115 -0.24 4.09 -10.35
N ASP A 116 -0.85 5.17 -9.85
CA ASP A 116 -0.29 6.53 -10.02
C ASP A 116 1.14 6.62 -9.46
N LEU A 117 1.37 6.07 -8.26
CA LEU A 117 2.69 6.06 -7.61
C LEU A 117 3.79 5.39 -8.45
N TYR A 118 3.53 4.19 -8.98
CA TYR A 118 4.54 3.49 -9.80
C TYR A 118 4.71 4.10 -11.19
N PHE A 119 3.66 4.67 -11.78
CA PHE A 119 3.77 5.39 -13.06
C PHE A 119 4.59 6.68 -12.89
N ASN A 120 4.40 7.41 -11.79
CA ASN A 120 5.21 8.60 -11.47
C ASN A 120 6.66 8.22 -11.19
N LEU A 121 6.90 7.12 -10.46
CA LEU A 121 8.25 6.59 -10.25
C LEU A 121 8.94 6.24 -11.59
N ALA A 122 8.25 5.50 -12.45
CA ALA A 122 8.77 5.13 -13.77
C ALA A 122 9.10 6.37 -14.62
N ALA A 123 8.23 7.38 -14.60
CA ALA A 123 8.49 8.65 -15.29
C ALA A 123 9.74 9.37 -14.73
N GLY A 124 9.92 9.36 -13.42
CA GLY A 124 11.14 9.88 -12.77
C GLY A 124 12.41 9.11 -13.15
N GLU A 125 12.30 7.81 -13.40
CA GLU A 125 13.39 6.95 -13.86
C GLU A 125 13.57 6.93 -15.39
N SER A 126 12.82 7.75 -16.13
CA SER A 126 12.80 7.74 -17.60
C SER A 126 12.40 6.40 -18.22
N VAL A 127 11.64 5.59 -17.48
CA VAL A 127 11.04 4.32 -17.92
C VAL A 127 9.62 4.58 -18.39
N PHE A 128 9.28 4.09 -19.59
CA PHE A 128 7.91 4.19 -20.11
C PHE A 128 7.12 2.91 -19.79
N LEU A 129 6.04 3.06 -19.03
CA LEU A 129 5.06 2.01 -18.80
C LEU A 129 3.86 2.17 -19.75
N PRO A 130 3.42 1.10 -20.45
CA PRO A 130 2.20 1.15 -21.23
C PRO A 130 0.99 1.33 -20.31
N LYS A 131 0.06 2.20 -20.72
CA LYS A 131 -1.26 2.33 -20.10
C LYS A 131 -2.25 1.35 -20.71
#